data_AF-A0A2V5QG52-F1
#
_entry.id   AF-A0A2V5QG52-F1
#
_cell.length_a   1.000
_cell.length_b   1.000
_cell.length_c   1.000
_cell.angle_alpha   90.00
_cell.angle_beta   90.00
_cell.angle_gamma   90.00
#
_symmetry.space_group_name_H-M   'P 1'
#
loop_
_entity.id
_entity.type
_entity.pdbx_description
1 polymer ?
#
loop_
_entity_poly.entity_id
_entity_poly.type
_entity_poly.pdbx_seq_one_letter_code
_entity_poly.pdbx_strand_id
1 'polypeptide(L)'
;MARQFKPVRFFVMMGVAAFIVCGVTAFYTHRAAHGRTAEERAAYWIGEKAGEQAPPGAKLPTAADLNMMAQKYFKRQGSGEQQNWDLTFENGYTDGFKKTHPQ
;
A
#
# COMPACT_ATOMS: atom_id res chain seq x y z
N MET A 1 -23.82 -45.17 -3.23
CA MET A 1 -23.44 -44.36 -4.41
C MET A 1 -22.00 -43.91 -4.26
N ALA A 2 -21.04 -44.59 -4.89
CA ALA A 2 -19.66 -44.14 -4.91
C ALA A 2 -19.56 -42.97 -5.90
N ARG A 3 -19.45 -41.74 -5.40
CA ARG A 3 -19.08 -40.59 -6.25
C ARG A 3 -17.70 -40.89 -6.83
N GLN A 4 -17.64 -41.16 -8.13
CA GLN A 4 -16.42 -41.43 -8.87
C GLN A 4 -15.45 -40.26 -8.66
N PHE A 5 -14.41 -40.49 -7.86
CA PHE A 5 -13.38 -39.48 -7.62
C PHE A 5 -12.67 -39.22 -8.94
N LYS A 6 -12.86 -38.02 -9.49
CA LYS A 6 -12.22 -37.58 -10.73
C LYS A 6 -11.03 -36.70 -10.34
N PRO A 7 -9.81 -37.26 -10.22
CA PRO A 7 -8.65 -36.57 -9.67
C PRO A 7 -8.34 -35.27 -10.43
N VAL A 8 -8.47 -35.29 -11.77
CA VAL A 8 -8.27 -34.09 -12.60
C VAL A 8 -9.20 -32.95 -12.21
N ARG A 9 -10.49 -33.23 -12.02
CA ARG A 9 -11.48 -32.21 -11.62
C ARG A 9 -11.19 -31.69 -10.21
N PHE A 10 -10.70 -32.56 -9.32
CA PHE A 10 -10.33 -32.18 -7.96
C PHE A 10 -9.11 -31.25 -7.95
N PHE A 11 -8.04 -31.58 -8.68
CA PHE A 11 -6.86 -30.72 -8.79
C PHE A 11 -7.18 -29.36 -9.45
N VAL A 12 -8.03 -29.35 -10.49
CA VAL A 12 -8.47 -28.09 -11.11
C VAL A 12 -9.25 -27.22 -10.12
N MET A 13 -10.21 -27.80 -9.39
CA MET A 13 -10.96 -27.07 -8.35
C MET A 13 -10.04 -26.54 -7.25
N MET A 14 -9.04 -27.34 -6.83
CA MET A 14 -8.09 -26.97 -5.79
C MET A 14 -7.14 -25.85 -6.24
N GLY A 15 -6.69 -25.89 -7.50
CA GLY A 15 -5.89 -24.83 -8.11
C GLY A 15 -6.66 -23.52 -8.24
N VAL A 16 -7.91 -23.57 -8.70
CA VAL A 16 -8.79 -22.38 -8.75
C VAL A 16 -9.03 -21.81 -7.36
N ALA A 17 -9.31 -22.65 -6.37
CA ALA A 17 -9.48 -22.21 -4.99
C ALA A 17 -8.21 -21.53 -4.44
N ALA A 18 -7.04 -22.11 -4.68
CA ALA A 18 -5.77 -21.52 -4.28
C ALA A 18 -5.51 -20.17 -4.95
N PHE A 19 -5.79 -20.05 -6.26
CA PHE A 19 -5.63 -18.80 -6.99
C PHE A 19 -6.56 -17.70 -6.45
N ILE A 20 -7.82 -18.03 -6.17
CA ILE A 20 -8.78 -17.08 -5.58
C ILE A 20 -8.29 -16.64 -4.19
N VAL A 21 -7.91 -17.58 -3.33
CA VAL A 21 -7.44 -17.25 -1.97
C VAL A 21 -6.20 -16.36 -2.02
N CYS A 22 -5.17 -16.75 -2.78
CA CYS A 22 -3.95 -15.96 -2.93
C CYS A 22 -4.22 -14.57 -3.53
N GLY A 23 -5.06 -14.49 -4.57
CA GLY A 23 -5.42 -13.22 -5.21
C GLY A 23 -6.16 -12.30 -4.25
N VAL A 24 -7.11 -12.83 -3.48
CA VAL A 24 -7.86 -12.08 -2.47
C VAL A 24 -6.92 -11.58 -1.36
N THR A 25 -6.04 -12.44 -0.83
CA THR A 25 -5.07 -12.04 0.20
C THR A 25 -4.14 -10.95 -0.30
N ALA A 26 -3.55 -11.12 -1.50
CA ALA A 26 -2.67 -10.12 -2.11
C ALA A 26 -3.41 -8.79 -2.37
N PHE A 27 -4.67 -8.85 -2.79
CA PHE A 27 -5.49 -7.66 -2.99
C PHE A 27 -5.75 -6.94 -1.67
N TYR A 28 -6.09 -7.66 -0.59
CA TYR A 28 -6.32 -7.04 0.72
C TYR A 28 -5.04 -6.48 1.34
N THR A 29 -3.89 -7.14 1.18
CA THR A 29 -2.61 -6.63 1.68
C THR A 29 -2.13 -5.41 0.90
N HIS A 30 -2.21 -5.43 -0.43
CA HIS A 30 -1.90 -4.26 -1.26
C HIS A 30 -2.84 -3.10 -0.93
N ARG A 31 -4.14 -3.38 -0.74
CA ARG A 31 -5.12 -2.38 -0.33
C ARG A 31 -4.83 -1.79 1.05
N ALA A 32 -4.33 -2.60 1.99
CA ALA A 32 -3.98 -2.13 3.32
C ALA A 32 -2.72 -1.24 3.31
N ALA A 33 -1.73 -1.56 2.47
CA ALA A 33 -0.52 -0.74 2.32
C ALA A 33 -0.83 0.67 1.78
N HIS A 34 -1.80 0.76 0.88
CA HIS A 34 -2.29 2.02 0.32
C HIS A 34 -3.33 2.72 1.19
N GLY A 35 -3.72 2.17 2.33
CA GLY A 35 -4.82 2.69 3.13
C GLY A 35 -6.17 1.99 2.88
N ARG A 36 -6.83 1.64 4.00
CA ARG A 36 -8.14 1.00 4.05
C ARG A 36 -9.28 1.97 3.74
N THR A 37 -9.15 3.23 4.15
CA THR A 37 -10.14 4.30 3.89
C THR A 37 -9.74 5.19 2.72
N ALA A 38 -10.66 6.05 2.28
CA ALA A 38 -10.39 6.99 1.18
C ALA A 38 -9.35 8.05 1.60
N GLU A 39 -9.38 8.46 2.87
CA GLU A 39 -8.48 9.45 3.45
C GLU A 39 -7.06 8.91 3.57
N GLU A 40 -6.90 7.67 4.06
CA GLU A 40 -5.62 6.97 4.11
C GLU A 40 -5.00 6.78 2.73
N ARG A 41 -5.83 6.49 1.71
CA ARG A 41 -5.37 6.43 0.31
C ARG A 41 -4.94 7.77 -0.22
N ALA A 42 -5.69 8.82 0.07
CA ALA A 42 -5.29 10.17 -0.29
C ALA A 42 -3.94 10.50 0.35
N ALA A 43 -3.74 10.16 1.63
CA ALA A 43 -2.47 10.34 2.32
C ALA A 43 -1.32 9.60 1.62
N TYR A 44 -1.51 8.31 1.32
CA TYR A 44 -0.52 7.50 0.58
C TYR A 44 -0.18 8.12 -0.77
N TRP A 45 -1.18 8.49 -1.57
CA TRP A 45 -0.96 9.10 -2.89
C TRP A 45 -0.22 10.44 -2.82
N ILE A 46 -0.56 11.28 -1.83
CA ILE A 46 0.14 12.55 -1.62
C ILE A 46 1.59 12.29 -1.20
N GLY A 47 1.81 11.34 -0.28
CA GLY A 47 3.13 10.91 0.14
C GLY A 47 3.95 10.43 -1.05
N GLU A 48 3.41 9.50 -1.85
CA GLU A 48 4.07 8.94 -3.03
C GLU A 48 4.48 10.01 -4.03
N LYS A 49 3.58 10.95 -4.33
CA LYS A 49 3.92 12.08 -5.21
C LYS A 49 4.98 13.00 -4.62
N ALA A 50 4.97 13.22 -3.31
CA ALA A 50 6.00 14.01 -2.63
C ALA A 50 7.37 13.30 -2.63
N GLY A 51 7.38 11.98 -2.49
CA GLY A 51 8.59 11.14 -2.58
C GLY A 51 9.16 11.11 -3.99
N GLU A 52 8.31 10.96 -5.02
CA GLU A 52 8.71 11.01 -6.44
C GLU A 52 9.30 12.37 -6.85
N GLN A 53 8.87 13.45 -6.17
CA GLN A 53 9.35 14.82 -6.42
C GLN A 53 10.59 15.20 -5.61
N ALA A 54 11.14 14.29 -4.80
CA ALA A 54 12.36 14.56 -4.07
C ALA A 54 13.51 14.90 -5.04
N PRO A 55 14.40 15.85 -4.70
CA PRO A 55 15.50 16.23 -5.58
C PRO A 55 16.43 15.06 -5.88
N PRO A 56 16.92 14.90 -7.13
CA PRO A 56 17.88 13.85 -7.46
C PRO A 56 19.11 13.89 -6.54
N GLY A 57 19.47 12.74 -5.96
CA GLY A 57 20.58 12.62 -5.01
C GLY A 57 20.25 13.03 -3.57
N ALA A 58 19.00 13.37 -3.27
CA ALA A 58 18.53 13.50 -1.90
C ALA A 58 18.68 12.15 -1.15
N LYS A 59 18.82 12.23 0.18
CA LYS A 59 18.71 11.05 1.06
C LYS A 59 17.26 10.92 1.52
N LEU A 60 16.85 9.70 1.83
CA LEU A 60 15.55 9.46 2.45
C LEU A 60 15.48 10.27 3.77
N PRO A 61 14.45 11.11 3.97
CA PRO A 61 14.29 11.88 5.20
C PRO A 61 14.13 10.97 6.42
N THR A 62 14.42 11.50 7.62
CA THR A 62 14.21 10.73 8.85
C THR A 62 12.71 10.55 9.12
N ALA A 63 12.33 9.56 9.94
CA ALA A 63 10.94 9.36 10.33
C ALA A 63 10.32 10.63 10.97
N ALA A 64 11.11 11.38 11.74
CA ALA A 64 10.64 12.64 12.33
C ALA A 64 10.36 13.71 11.26
N ASP A 65 11.21 13.81 10.24
CA ASP A 65 11.02 14.75 9.12
C ASP A 65 9.80 14.37 8.28
N LEU A 66 9.62 13.07 8.01
CA LEU A 66 8.46 12.56 7.30
C LEU A 66 7.16 12.83 8.07
N ASN A 67 7.14 12.60 9.37
CA ASN A 67 5.99 12.90 10.22
C ASN A 67 5.66 14.41 10.22
N MET A 68 6.67 15.29 10.34
CA MET A 68 6.43 16.74 10.26
C MET A 68 5.88 17.16 8.89
N MET A 69 6.36 16.57 7.80
CA MET A 69 5.81 16.78 6.46
C MET A 69 4.38 16.27 6.37
N ALA A 70 4.11 15.07 6.87
CA ALA A 70 2.80 14.46 6.88
C ALA A 70 1.78 15.38 7.58
N GLN A 71 2.09 15.84 8.79
CA GLN A 71 1.26 16.79 9.53
C GLN A 71 1.00 18.10 8.78
N LYS A 72 1.99 18.61 8.04
CA LYS A 72 1.84 19.82 7.23
C LYS A 72 0.86 19.60 6.08
N TYR A 73 0.90 18.44 5.43
CA TYR A 73 -0.07 18.07 4.40
C TYR A 73 -1.45 17.77 5.00
N PHE A 74 -1.51 17.08 6.15
CA PHE A 74 -2.75 16.81 6.86
C PHE A 74 -3.50 18.10 7.20
N LYS A 75 -2.81 19.12 7.75
CA LYS A 75 -3.42 20.42 8.05
C LYS A 75 -3.94 21.17 6.83
N ARG A 76 -3.42 20.88 5.63
CA ARG A 76 -3.82 21.56 4.39
C ARG A 76 -4.93 20.83 3.64
N GLN A 77 -4.87 19.50 3.59
CA GLN A 77 -5.68 18.67 2.69
C GLN A 77 -6.16 17.37 3.35
N GLY A 78 -5.74 17.10 4.58
CA GLY A 78 -6.07 15.88 5.31
C GLY A 78 -7.45 15.93 5.95
N SER A 79 -8.02 14.75 6.11
CA SER A 79 -9.25 14.49 6.84
C SER A 79 -9.15 13.11 7.52
N GLY A 80 -9.99 12.86 8.51
CA GLY A 80 -9.99 11.58 9.24
C GLY A 80 -8.96 11.53 10.38
N GLU A 81 -8.53 10.32 10.73
CA GLU A 81 -7.64 10.07 11.86
C GLU A 81 -6.19 10.43 11.50
N GLN A 82 -5.64 11.45 12.18
CA GLN A 82 -4.33 12.01 11.86
C GLN A 82 -3.21 10.95 11.93
N GLN A 83 -3.19 10.11 12.97
CA GLN A 83 -2.13 9.10 13.15
C GLN A 83 -2.07 8.12 11.97
N ASN A 84 -3.23 7.72 11.46
CA ASN A 84 -3.33 6.77 10.37
C ASN A 84 -3.00 7.42 9.03
N TRP A 85 -3.40 8.69 8.87
CA TRP A 85 -3.02 9.54 7.75
C TRP A 85 -1.49 9.72 7.69
N ASP A 86 -0.86 10.02 8.82
CA ASP A 86 0.59 10.22 8.91
C ASP A 86 1.34 8.94 8.51
N LEU A 87 0.94 7.79 9.06
CA LEU A 87 1.54 6.49 8.71
C LEU A 87 1.41 6.15 7.21
N THR A 88 0.24 6.40 6.62
CA THR A 88 0.01 6.08 5.20
C THR A 88 0.73 7.05 4.26
N PHE A 89 0.85 8.32 4.64
CA PHE A 89 1.71 9.27 3.95
C PHE A 89 3.18 8.85 3.98
N GLU A 90 3.71 8.43 5.13
CA GLU A 90 5.11 7.99 5.27
C GLU A 90 5.43 6.78 4.37
N ASN A 91 4.51 5.81 4.32
CA ASN A 91 4.63 4.64 3.44
C ASN A 91 4.62 5.05 1.97
N GLY A 92 3.67 5.90 1.58
CA GLY A 92 3.60 6.44 0.22
C GLY A 92 4.87 7.16 -0.17
N TYR A 93 5.36 8.07 0.68
CA TYR A 93 6.59 8.82 0.45
C TYR A 93 7.77 7.90 0.20
N THR A 94 7.93 6.89 1.05
CA THR A 94 9.04 5.93 0.94
C THR A 94 8.99 5.17 -0.37
N ASP A 95 7.81 4.72 -0.80
CA ASP A 95 7.63 4.01 -2.06
C ASP A 95 7.91 4.91 -3.26
N GLY A 96 7.37 6.14 -3.27
CA GLY A 96 7.61 7.11 -4.34
C GLY A 96 9.08 7.54 -4.45
N PHE A 97 9.74 7.72 -3.31
CA PHE A 97 11.17 8.03 -3.26
C PHE A 97 12.00 6.90 -3.87
N LYS A 98 11.74 5.63 -3.49
CA LYS A 98 12.46 4.47 -4.02
C LYS A 98 12.31 4.29 -5.54
N LYS A 99 11.17 4.69 -6.12
CA LYS A 99 10.97 4.63 -7.58
C LYS A 99 11.90 5.55 -8.35
N THR A 100 12.24 6.70 -7.78
CA THR A 100 12.98 7.78 -8.44
C THR A 100 14.43 7.87 -7.98
N HIS A 101 14.74 7.28 -6.82
CA HIS A 101 16.06 7.25 -6.19
C HIS A 101 16.50 5.80 -5.95
N PRO A 102 16.86 5.05 -7.02
CA PRO A 102 17.44 3.73 -6.87
C PRO A 102 18.76 3.84 -6.08
N GLN A 103 18.95 2.94 -5.12
CA GLN A 103 20.19 2.85 -4.31
C GLN A 103 21.35 2.32 -5.13
#